data_AF-A0A3L7MNE4-F1
#
_entry.id   AF-A0A3L7MNE4-F1
#
_cell.length_a   1.000
_cell.length_b   1.000
_cell.length_c   1.000
_cell.angle_alpha   90.00
_cell.angle_beta   90.00
_cell.angle_gamma   90.00
#
_symmetry.space_group_name_H-M   'P 1'
#
loop_
_entity.id
_entity.type
_entity.pdbx_description
1 polymer ?
#
loop_
_entity_poly.entity_id
_entity_poly.type
_entity_poly.pdbx_seq_one_letter_code
_entity_poly.pdbx_strand_id
1 'polypeptide(L)'
;MFRRFLAVWCLPLLLAILPAAASFAVLASLPTAARDFYLESITRLDQLILAFGSFLFILQTLFAWRALTWKNHGFDERADSWISHLSQAAEWFPLLGLLGTVAGILQTFSSINGPVSPERIIQLYGPAITATGSGIFMALVNILPAWFVLAGRDFILGLAGGVLPKREDKAL
;
A
#
# COMPACT_ATOMS: atom_id res chain seq x y z
N MET A 1 13.40 30.97 9.08
CA MET A 1 12.52 30.90 7.88
C MET A 1 12.68 29.58 7.13
N PHE A 2 13.90 29.18 6.75
CA PHE A 2 14.19 27.93 6.02
C PHE A 2 13.72 26.63 6.70
N ARG A 3 13.96 26.47 8.02
CA ARG A 3 13.47 25.30 8.79
C ARG A 3 11.95 25.15 8.77
N ARG A 4 11.22 26.27 8.78
CA ARG A 4 9.75 26.29 8.77
C ARG A 4 9.20 25.96 7.38
N PHE A 5 9.86 26.42 6.32
CA PHE A 5 9.51 26.03 4.95
C PHE A 5 9.73 24.53 4.71
N LEU A 6 10.87 23.99 5.14
CA LEU A 6 11.17 22.55 5.05
C LEU A 6 10.16 21.68 5.82
N ALA A 7 9.84 22.06 7.05
CA ALA A 7 8.94 21.29 7.92
C ALA A 7 7.47 21.35 7.49
N VAL A 8 7.03 22.47 6.89
CA VAL A 8 5.62 22.68 6.53
C VAL A 8 5.31 22.19 5.12
N TRP A 9 6.25 22.28 4.18
CA TRP A 9 5.99 21.98 2.76
C TRP A 9 6.82 20.80 2.22
N CYS A 10 8.13 20.74 2.48
CA CYS A 10 8.96 19.67 1.93
C CYS A 10 8.72 18.31 2.62
N LEU A 11 8.63 18.29 3.94
CA LEU A 11 8.50 17.03 4.69
C LEU A 11 7.20 16.26 4.39
N PRO A 12 6.01 16.88 4.39
CA PRO A 12 4.76 16.19 4.09
C PRO A 12 4.74 15.62 2.67
N LEU A 13 5.29 16.38 1.71
CA LEU A 13 5.36 15.98 0.31
C LEU A 13 6.33 14.81 0.10
N LEU A 14 7.50 14.86 0.75
CA LEU A 14 8.49 13.78 0.69
C LEU A 14 7.97 12.50 1.36
N LEU A 15 7.32 12.62 2.52
CA LEU A 15 6.68 11.51 3.21
C LEU A 15 5.48 10.92 2.44
N ALA A 16 4.77 11.71 1.64
CA ALA A 16 3.70 11.22 0.78
C ALA A 16 4.22 10.47 -0.46
N ILE A 17 5.40 10.82 -0.97
CA ILE A 17 6.03 10.14 -2.13
C ILE A 17 6.73 8.85 -1.72
N LEU A 18 7.27 8.78 -0.50
CA LEU A 18 8.02 7.62 0.00
C LEU A 18 7.27 6.27 -0.11
N PRO A 19 5.97 6.16 0.23
CA PRO A 19 5.21 4.93 -0.01
C PRO A 19 5.27 4.48 -1.46
N ALA A 20 5.05 5.38 -2.42
CA ALA A 20 5.05 5.05 -3.84
C ALA A 20 6.44 4.64 -4.33
N ALA A 21 7.49 5.35 -3.88
CA ALA A 21 8.87 4.99 -4.18
C ALA A 21 9.25 3.62 -3.61
N ALA A 22 8.83 3.31 -2.38
CA ALA A 22 9.06 2.01 -1.76
C ALA A 22 8.32 0.89 -2.50
N SER A 23 7.07 1.10 -2.89
CA SER A 23 6.31 0.16 -3.72
C SER A 23 7.00 -0.12 -5.06
N PHE A 24 7.48 0.93 -5.73
CA PHE A 24 8.23 0.79 -6.97
C PHE A 24 9.56 0.06 -6.76
N ALA A 25 10.28 0.33 -5.67
CA ALA A 25 11.53 -0.37 -5.35
C ALA A 25 11.30 -1.88 -5.15
N VAL A 26 10.20 -2.28 -4.51
CA VAL A 26 9.81 -3.70 -4.38
C VAL A 26 9.54 -4.33 -5.75
N LEU A 27 8.82 -3.64 -6.63
CA LEU A 27 8.58 -4.15 -7.99
C LEU A 27 9.87 -4.18 -8.83
N ALA A 28 10.76 -3.22 -8.63
CA ALA A 28 12.03 -3.12 -9.34
C ALA A 28 13.02 -4.23 -8.94
N SER A 29 12.94 -4.70 -7.69
CA SER A 29 13.82 -5.77 -7.17
C SER A 29 13.42 -7.17 -7.63
N LEU A 30 12.22 -7.34 -8.19
CA LEU A 30 11.80 -8.63 -8.75
C LEU A 30 12.58 -8.97 -10.04
N PRO A 31 12.96 -10.25 -10.23
CA PRO A 31 13.57 -10.71 -11.48
C PRO A 31 12.70 -10.37 -12.70
N THR A 32 13.34 -9.90 -13.79
CA THR A 32 12.63 -9.54 -15.04
C THR A 32 11.74 -10.67 -15.54
N ALA A 33 12.28 -11.88 -15.64
CA ALA A 33 11.53 -13.06 -16.10
C ALA A 33 10.28 -13.35 -15.26
N ALA A 34 10.32 -13.10 -13.94
CA ALA A 34 9.17 -13.30 -13.07
C ALA A 34 8.09 -12.23 -13.30
N ARG A 35 8.49 -10.98 -13.58
CA ARG A 35 7.57 -9.90 -13.93
C ARG A 35 6.91 -10.14 -15.29
N ASP A 36 7.68 -10.57 -16.27
CA ASP A 36 7.18 -10.85 -17.62
C ASP A 36 6.15 -11.98 -17.57
N PHE A 37 6.49 -13.08 -16.88
CA PHE A 37 5.54 -14.18 -16.65
C PHE A 37 4.28 -13.73 -15.91
N TYR A 38 4.41 -12.88 -14.89
CA TYR A 38 3.26 -12.34 -14.16
C TYR A 38 2.33 -11.53 -15.07
N LEU A 39 2.89 -10.66 -15.92
CA LEU A 39 2.12 -9.85 -16.86
C LEU A 39 1.39 -10.71 -17.90
N GLU A 40 2.02 -11.79 -18.36
CA GLU A 40 1.41 -12.76 -19.28
C GLU A 40 0.31 -13.61 -18.61
N SER A 41 0.41 -13.83 -17.30
CA SER A 41 -0.48 -14.72 -16.54
C SER A 41 -1.56 -13.97 -15.75
N ILE A 42 -1.70 -12.65 -15.92
CA ILE A 42 -2.69 -11.84 -15.22
C ILE A 42 -4.12 -12.34 -15.53
N THR A 43 -4.88 -12.62 -14.47
CA THR A 43 -6.30 -12.96 -14.56
C THR A 43 -7.18 -11.75 -14.28
N ARG A 44 -8.50 -11.91 -14.45
CA ARG A 44 -9.49 -10.89 -14.05
C ARG A 44 -9.47 -10.64 -12.54
N LEU A 45 -9.15 -11.66 -11.73
CA LEU A 45 -9.04 -11.50 -10.28
C LEU A 45 -7.80 -10.68 -9.92
N ASP A 46 -6.66 -10.91 -10.58
CA ASP A 46 -5.46 -10.09 -10.44
C ASP A 46 -5.77 -8.62 -10.76
N GLN A 47 -6.44 -8.37 -11.88
CA GLN A 47 -6.83 -7.01 -12.29
C GLN A 47 -7.73 -6.34 -11.24
N LEU A 48 -8.69 -7.08 -10.67
CA LEU A 48 -9.56 -6.57 -9.60
C LEU A 48 -8.74 -6.21 -8.35
N ILE A 49 -7.85 -7.11 -7.91
CA ILE A 49 -6.98 -6.90 -6.75
C ILE A 49 -6.09 -5.67 -6.98
N LEU A 50 -5.42 -5.59 -8.13
CA LEU A 50 -4.54 -4.47 -8.48
C LEU A 50 -5.30 -3.15 -8.61
N ALA A 51 -6.45 -3.13 -9.29
CA ALA A 51 -7.22 -1.92 -9.48
C ALA A 51 -7.78 -1.39 -8.16
N PHE A 52 -8.36 -2.28 -7.34
CA PHE A 52 -8.88 -1.89 -6.03
C PHE A 52 -7.77 -1.49 -5.06
N GLY A 53 -6.67 -2.24 -5.01
CA GLY A 53 -5.50 -1.89 -4.19
C GLY A 53 -4.83 -0.60 -4.61
N SER A 54 -4.75 -0.30 -5.91
CA SER A 54 -4.23 0.98 -6.39
C SER A 54 -5.16 2.14 -6.04
N PHE A 55 -6.48 1.93 -6.13
CA PHE A 55 -7.46 2.93 -5.72
C PHE A 55 -7.38 3.24 -4.23
N LEU A 56 -7.32 2.22 -3.37
CA LEU A 56 -7.14 2.40 -1.93
C LEU A 56 -5.82 3.11 -1.62
N PHE A 57 -4.73 2.71 -2.28
CA PHE A 57 -3.42 3.32 -2.09
C PHE A 57 -3.42 4.83 -2.41
N ILE A 58 -4.08 5.23 -3.51
CA ILE A 58 -4.24 6.65 -3.87
C ILE A 58 -5.01 7.39 -2.77
N LEU A 59 -6.15 6.85 -2.32
CA LEU A 59 -6.94 7.46 -1.24
C LEU A 59 -6.14 7.58 0.06
N GLN A 60 -5.43 6.52 0.45
CA GLN A 60 -4.58 6.50 1.63
C GLN A 60 -3.45 7.52 1.51
N THR A 61 -2.83 7.66 0.34
CA THR A 61 -1.77 8.66 0.10
C THR A 61 -2.30 10.08 0.20
N LEU A 62 -3.50 10.35 -0.32
CA LEU A 62 -4.16 11.66 -0.19
C LEU A 62 -4.51 11.98 1.27
N PHE A 63 -5.03 11.01 2.02
CA PHE A 63 -5.31 11.21 3.44
C PHE A 63 -4.04 11.31 4.29
N ALA A 64 -3.00 10.53 3.97
CA ALA A 64 -1.69 10.62 4.60
C ALA A 64 -1.06 12.00 4.42
N TRP A 65 -1.08 12.53 3.18
CA TRP A 65 -0.67 13.90 2.90
C TRP A 65 -1.44 14.89 3.78
N ARG A 66 -2.78 14.79 3.77
CA ARG A 66 -3.64 15.70 4.54
C ARG A 66 -3.36 15.63 6.04
N ALA A 67 -3.09 14.44 6.58
CA ALA A 67 -2.77 14.21 7.99
C ALA A 67 -1.40 14.79 8.37
N LEU A 68 -0.41 14.73 7.48
CA LEU A 68 0.93 15.28 7.69
C LEU A 68 1.02 16.79 7.44
N THR A 69 -0.03 17.41 6.89
CA THR A 69 -0.06 18.85 6.63
C THR A 69 -0.45 19.63 7.89
N TRP A 70 0.30 20.68 8.19
CA TRP A 70 0.01 21.57 9.31
C TRP A 70 -1.33 22.30 9.10
N LYS A 71 -2.22 22.26 10.10
CA LYS A 71 -3.44 23.10 10.13
C LYS A 71 -3.18 24.36 10.94
N ASN A 72 -3.90 25.44 10.60
CA ASN A 72 -3.76 26.82 11.08
C ASN A 72 -3.17 27.06 12.51
N HIS A 73 -3.46 26.20 13.49
CA HIS A 73 -3.07 26.40 14.90
C HIS A 73 -2.19 25.28 15.50
N GLY A 74 -1.74 24.29 14.71
CA GLY A 74 -0.88 23.22 15.21
C GLY A 74 -0.85 21.98 14.30
N PHE A 75 -0.02 21.01 14.69
CA PHE A 75 0.00 19.69 14.08
C PHE A 75 -1.13 18.85 14.70
N ASP A 76 -1.99 18.22 13.87
CA ASP A 76 -3.09 17.41 14.38
C ASP A 76 -2.55 16.07 14.87
N GLU A 77 -2.58 15.90 16.19
CA GLU A 77 -1.99 14.78 16.89
C GLU A 77 -2.91 13.55 16.99
N ARG A 78 -4.04 13.52 16.29
CA ARG A 78 -4.96 12.38 16.34
C ARG A 78 -4.63 11.39 15.23
N ALA A 79 -4.75 10.10 15.54
CA ALA A 79 -4.73 9.07 14.50
C ALA A 79 -5.93 9.28 13.57
N ASP A 80 -5.69 9.38 12.26
CA ASP A 80 -6.77 9.53 11.27
C ASP A 80 -7.51 8.19 11.15
N SER A 81 -8.77 8.16 11.60
CA SER A 81 -9.61 6.95 11.60
C SER A 81 -9.84 6.41 10.19
N TRP A 82 -9.86 7.27 9.17
CA TRP A 82 -10.00 6.83 7.79
C TRP A 82 -8.76 6.07 7.31
N ILE A 83 -7.56 6.54 7.64
CA ILE A 83 -6.31 5.84 7.29
C ILE A 83 -6.28 4.46 7.96
N SER A 84 -6.72 4.37 9.22
CA SER A 84 -6.83 3.09 9.93
C SER A 84 -7.82 2.13 9.26
N HIS A 85 -9.03 2.59 8.93
CA HIS A 85 -10.02 1.74 8.25
C HIS A 85 -9.54 1.27 6.86
N LEU A 86 -8.89 2.15 6.09
CA LEU A 86 -8.34 1.79 4.79
C LEU A 86 -7.16 0.81 4.91
N SER A 87 -6.33 0.95 5.95
CA SER A 87 -5.27 -0.01 6.24
C SER A 87 -5.82 -1.38 6.63
N GLN A 88 -6.93 -1.44 7.38
CA GLN A 88 -7.60 -2.71 7.69
C GLN A 88 -8.18 -3.36 6.43
N ALA A 89 -8.74 -2.57 5.51
CA ALA A 89 -9.20 -3.09 4.22
C ALA A 89 -8.05 -3.73 3.40
N ALA A 90 -6.79 -3.27 3.60
CA ALA A 90 -5.63 -3.88 2.96
C ALA A 90 -5.38 -5.34 3.39
N GLU A 91 -5.84 -5.73 4.58
CA GLU A 91 -5.74 -7.10 5.08
C GLU A 91 -6.63 -8.08 4.30
N TRP A 92 -7.56 -7.58 3.48
CA TRP A 92 -8.39 -8.42 2.63
C TRP A 92 -7.66 -8.88 1.37
N PHE A 93 -6.64 -8.15 0.91
CA PHE A 93 -5.94 -8.50 -0.35
C PHE A 93 -5.26 -9.87 -0.33
N PRO A 94 -4.57 -10.31 0.75
CA PRO A 94 -4.03 -11.66 0.82
C PRO A 94 -5.12 -12.72 0.81
N LEU A 95 -6.28 -12.44 1.43
CA LEU A 95 -7.43 -13.35 1.41
C LEU A 95 -8.01 -13.48 -0.01
N LEU A 96 -8.11 -12.37 -0.76
CA LEU A 96 -8.50 -12.39 -2.17
C LEU A 96 -7.49 -13.16 -3.04
N GLY A 97 -6.19 -12.99 -2.77
CA GLY A 97 -5.14 -13.76 -3.44
C GLY A 97 -5.25 -15.26 -3.18
N LEU A 98 -5.49 -15.63 -1.92
CA LEU A 98 -5.71 -17.02 -1.52
C LEU A 98 -6.95 -17.62 -2.21
N LEU A 99 -8.04 -16.86 -2.33
CA LEU A 99 -9.22 -17.28 -3.10
C LEU A 99 -8.86 -17.57 -4.57
N GLY A 100 -8.02 -16.73 -5.16
CA GLY A 100 -7.51 -16.95 -6.52
C GLY A 100 -6.69 -18.24 -6.65
N THR A 101 -5.84 -18.52 -5.66
CA THR A 101 -5.10 -19.79 -5.63
C THR A 101 -6.03 -20.98 -5.50
N VAL A 102 -7.01 -20.95 -4.58
CA VAL A 102 -7.99 -22.03 -4.43
C VAL A 102 -8.78 -22.24 -5.72
N ALA A 103 -9.24 -21.15 -6.35
CA ALA A 103 -9.98 -21.22 -7.61
C ALA A 103 -9.13 -21.84 -8.74
N GLY A 104 -7.87 -21.41 -8.89
CA GLY A 104 -6.97 -21.96 -9.90
C GLY A 104 -6.63 -23.43 -9.66
N ILE A 105 -6.47 -23.85 -8.40
CA ILE A 105 -6.27 -25.25 -8.02
C ILE A 105 -7.50 -26.09 -8.38
N LEU A 106 -8.70 -25.65 -8.00
CA LEU A 106 -9.95 -26.34 -8.32
C LEU A 106 -10.15 -26.46 -9.84
N GLN A 107 -9.83 -25.40 -10.58
CA GLN A 107 -9.89 -25.42 -12.04
C GLN A 107 -8.87 -26.41 -12.64
N THR A 108 -7.65 -26.43 -12.12
CA THR A 108 -6.61 -27.37 -12.54
C THR A 108 -7.09 -28.80 -12.35
N PHE A 109 -7.50 -29.16 -11.13
CA PHE A 109 -7.94 -30.53 -10.82
C PHE A 109 -9.21 -30.96 -11.55
N SER A 110 -10.18 -30.07 -11.76
CA SER A 110 -11.39 -30.39 -12.52
C SER A 110 -11.15 -30.61 -14.02
N SER A 111 -10.03 -30.10 -14.55
CA SER A 111 -9.66 -30.26 -15.96
C SER A 111 -8.88 -31.53 -16.29
N ILE A 112 -8.38 -32.23 -15.27
CA ILE A 112 -7.55 -33.43 -15.44
C ILE A 112 -8.45 -34.64 -15.70
N ASN A 113 -8.45 -35.13 -16.94
CA ASN A 113 -9.10 -36.37 -17.33
C ASN A 113 -8.04 -37.31 -17.95
N GLY A 114 -7.46 -38.20 -17.14
CA GLY A 114 -6.41 -39.12 -17.56
C GLY A 114 -4.98 -38.58 -17.40
N PRO A 115 -3.98 -39.22 -18.02
CA PRO A 115 -2.57 -38.83 -17.89
C PRO A 115 -2.33 -37.44 -18.49
N VAL A 116 -1.87 -36.50 -17.68
CA VAL A 116 -1.48 -35.14 -18.08
C VAL A 116 0.01 -34.95 -17.88
N SER A 117 0.66 -34.19 -18.79
CA SER A 117 2.08 -33.91 -18.63
C SER A 117 2.32 -32.90 -17.48
N PRO A 118 3.44 -33.01 -16.75
CA PRO A 118 3.79 -32.06 -15.70
C PRO A 118 3.84 -30.60 -16.16
N GLU A 119 4.25 -30.35 -17.41
CA GLU A 119 4.31 -29.00 -17.99
C GLU A 119 2.93 -28.36 -18.08
N ARG A 120 1.91 -29.16 -18.45
CA ARG A 120 0.52 -28.68 -18.50
C ARG A 120 0.00 -28.30 -17.12
N ILE A 121 0.37 -29.09 -16.11
CA ILE A 121 0.02 -28.81 -14.73
C ILE A 121 0.64 -27.47 -14.29
N ILE A 122 1.94 -27.28 -14.51
CA ILE A 122 2.66 -26.04 -14.13
C ILE A 122 2.02 -24.80 -14.78
N GLN A 123 1.65 -24.89 -16.06
CA GLN A 123 0.95 -23.78 -16.76
C GLN A 123 -0.38 -23.43 -16.11
N LEU A 124 -1.14 -24.41 -15.62
CA LEU A 124 -2.43 -24.19 -14.95
C LEU A 124 -2.27 -23.62 -13.53
N TYR A 125 -1.13 -23.87 -12.87
CA TYR A 125 -0.80 -23.29 -11.57
C TYR A 125 -0.33 -21.83 -11.65
N GLY A 126 0.22 -21.38 -12.79
CA GLY A 126 0.69 -20.00 -12.98
C GLY A 126 -0.32 -18.94 -12.52
N PRO A 127 -1.56 -18.94 -13.05
CA PRO A 127 -2.62 -18.01 -12.66
C PRO A 127 -3.00 -18.05 -11.16
N ALA A 128 -2.90 -19.23 -10.53
CA ALA A 128 -3.15 -19.39 -9.10
C ALA A 128 -2.07 -18.67 -8.26
N ILE A 129 -0.83 -18.69 -8.72
CA ILE A 129 0.32 -18.06 -8.05
C ILE A 129 0.31 -16.55 -8.27
N THR A 130 -0.03 -16.08 -9.47
CA THR A 130 -0.14 -14.64 -9.75
C THR A 130 -1.19 -13.99 -8.85
N ALA A 131 -2.35 -14.63 -8.65
CA ALA A 131 -3.40 -14.11 -7.78
C ALA A 131 -2.92 -13.88 -6.33
N THR A 132 -2.18 -14.85 -5.77
CA THR A 132 -1.56 -14.68 -4.45
C THR A 132 -0.50 -13.59 -4.46
N GLY A 133 0.33 -13.51 -5.50
CA GLY A 133 1.31 -12.45 -5.68
C GLY A 133 0.67 -11.06 -5.68
N SER A 134 -0.41 -10.87 -6.44
CA SER A 134 -1.22 -9.66 -6.50
C SER A 134 -1.76 -9.27 -5.12
N GLY A 135 -2.32 -10.25 -4.40
CA GLY A 135 -2.87 -10.05 -3.06
C GLY A 135 -1.83 -9.60 -2.04
N ILE A 136 -0.71 -10.30 -1.97
CA ILE A 136 0.40 -9.96 -1.04
C ILE A 136 1.00 -8.61 -1.40
N PHE A 137 1.24 -8.36 -2.69
CA PHE A 137 1.81 -7.09 -3.15
C PHE A 137 0.90 -5.91 -2.79
N MET A 138 -0.40 -6.01 -3.08
CA MET A 138 -1.35 -4.94 -2.75
C MET A 138 -1.51 -4.74 -1.23
N ALA A 139 -1.48 -5.80 -0.44
CA ALA A 139 -1.47 -5.70 1.02
C ALA A 139 -0.26 -4.92 1.53
N LEU A 140 0.93 -5.30 1.07
CA LEU A 140 2.18 -4.63 1.43
C LEU A 140 2.14 -3.14 1.07
N VAL A 141 1.78 -2.83 -0.17
CA VAL A 141 1.72 -1.46 -0.69
C VAL A 141 0.74 -0.60 0.12
N ASN A 142 -0.43 -1.12 0.47
CA ASN A 142 -1.47 -0.37 1.18
C ASN A 142 -1.22 -0.24 2.71
N ILE A 143 -0.27 -0.99 3.29
CA ILE A 143 0.18 -0.76 4.68
C ILE A 143 1.13 0.45 4.77
N LEU A 144 1.90 0.73 3.71
CA LEU A 144 2.95 1.74 3.73
C LEU A 144 2.43 3.15 4.10
N PRO A 145 1.37 3.70 3.48
CA PRO A 145 0.94 5.07 3.79
C PRO A 145 0.62 5.28 5.28
N ALA A 146 -0.06 4.32 5.91
CA ALA A 146 -0.39 4.39 7.33
C ALA A 146 0.86 4.38 8.21
N TRP A 147 1.81 3.48 7.91
CA TRP A 147 3.08 3.42 8.63
C TRP A 147 3.90 4.70 8.48
N PHE A 148 3.99 5.26 7.27
CA PHE A 148 4.71 6.51 7.01
C PHE A 148 4.06 7.72 7.69
N VAL A 149 2.74 7.74 7.89
CA VAL A 149 2.08 8.79 8.68
C VAL A 149 2.47 8.69 10.14
N LEU A 150 2.43 7.49 10.73
CA LEU A 150 2.78 7.28 12.13
C LEU A 150 4.25 7.59 12.39
N ALA A 151 5.16 6.98 11.63
CA ALA A 151 6.60 7.19 11.77
C ALA A 151 7.02 8.62 11.37
N GLY A 152 6.46 9.15 10.28
CA GLY A 152 6.76 10.49 9.78
C GLY A 152 6.32 11.57 10.76
N ARG A 153 5.19 11.38 11.45
CA ARG A 153 4.74 12.26 12.51
C ARG A 153 5.72 12.31 13.68
N ASP A 154 6.13 11.15 14.21
CA ASP A 154 7.06 11.10 15.34
C ASP A 154 8.38 11.81 14.98
N PHE A 155 8.83 11.64 13.74
CA PHE A 155 10.00 12.33 13.20
C PHE A 155 9.81 13.85 13.10
N ILE A 156 8.65 14.33 12.59
CA ILE A 156 8.33 15.76 12.53
C ILE A 156 8.31 16.39 13.93
N LEU A 157 7.67 15.73 14.90
CA LEU A 157 7.54 16.23 16.26
C LEU A 157 8.91 16.28 16.97
N GLY A 158 9.74 15.24 16.79
CA GLY A 158 11.10 15.21 17.30
C GLY A 158 11.99 16.34 16.75
N LEU A 159 11.85 16.66 15.45
CA LEU A 159 12.61 17.74 14.81
C LEU A 159 12.08 19.15 15.13
N ALA A 160 10.77 19.29 15.35
CA ALA A 160 10.14 20.57 15.69
C ALA A 160 10.40 21.01 17.15
N GLY A 161 11.02 20.15 17.98
CA GLY A 161 11.41 20.48 19.35
C GLY A 161 10.23 20.61 20.33
N GLY A 162 9.07 20.01 20.03
CA GLY A 162 7.90 19.99 20.93
C GLY A 162 7.20 21.34 21.14
N VAL A 163 7.55 22.40 20.42
CA VAL A 163 6.94 23.73 20.62
C VAL A 163 5.63 23.84 19.83
N LEU A 164 4.53 23.42 20.46
CA LEU A 164 3.20 23.89 20.10
C LEU A 164 3.15 25.42 20.24
N PRO A 165 2.48 26.16 19.35
CA PRO A 165 2.25 27.58 19.54
C PRO A 165 1.44 27.77 20.83
N LYS A 166 2.07 28.41 21.82
CA LYS A 166 1.42 28.80 23.07
C LYS A 166 0.19 29.63 22.70
N ARG A 167 -1.00 29.19 23.14
CA ARG A 167 -2.22 30.00 23.08
C ARG A 167 -1.91 31.27 23.86
N GLU A 168 -1.77 32.40 23.18
CA GLU A 168 -1.90 33.69 23.84
C GLU A 168 -3.37 33.79 24.25
N ASP A 169 -3.65 33.39 25.49
CA ASP A 169 -4.88 33.77 26.15
C ASP A 169 -4.89 35.31 26.17
N LYS A 170 -5.63 35.90 25.24
CA LYS A 170 -6.04 37.28 25.36
C LYS A 170 -6.93 37.34 26.59
N ALA A 171 -6.34 37.75 27.69
CA ALA A 171 -7.06 38.24 28.85
C ALA A 171 -8.00 39.37 28.37
N LEU A 172 -9.30 39.09 28.45
CA LEU A 172 -10.38 40.08 28.49
C LEU A 172 -11.10 39.87 29.81
#